data_AF-A0A0B1SVI5-F1
#
_entry.id   AF-A0A0B1SVI5-F1
#
_cell.length_a   1.000
_cell.length_b   1.000
_cell.length_c   1.000
_cell.angle_alpha   90.00
_cell.angle_beta   90.00
_cell.angle_gamma   90.00
#
_symmetry.space_group_name_H-M   'P 1'
#
loop_
_entity.id
_entity.type
_entity.pdbx_description
1 polymer ?
#
loop_
_entity_poly.entity_id
_entity_poly.type
_entity_poly.pdbx_seq_one_letter_code
_entity_poly.pdbx_strand_id
1 'polypeptide(L)'
;MWYEHFWCSRQIPEVEGRLRQFQNQVQSIKLDAANIQQKTLNSLAQERNAHQVCLERLEDLQRENFALMQSRYLESGCDDAVWQRKIDALPSYETLYSFTQNAVRKFSDLKWTLLDREREASRAELDLIAAQSSLLVTHAQNERLRIKLGETRSRRPASFHGEDLTDRKV
;
A
#
# COMPACT_ATOMS: atom_id res chain seq x y z
N MET A 1 46.65 6.07 14.91
CA MET A 1 45.91 4.92 15.48
C MET A 1 45.14 5.25 16.76
N TRP A 2 45.72 5.89 17.80
CA TRP A 2 44.96 6.19 19.04
C TRP A 2 43.82 7.21 18.86
N TYR A 3 44.01 8.22 18.01
CA TYR A 3 42.98 9.24 17.75
C TYR A 3 41.76 8.68 17.00
N GLU A 4 41.96 7.78 16.02
CA GLU A 4 40.85 7.17 15.27
C GLU A 4 40.01 6.24 16.15
N HIS A 5 40.64 5.44 17.01
CA HIS A 5 39.93 4.57 17.95
C HIS A 5 39.11 5.37 18.97
N PHE A 6 39.66 6.46 19.51
CA PHE A 6 38.96 7.29 20.49
C PHE A 6 37.78 8.06 19.87
N TRP A 7 37.94 8.55 18.63
CA TRP A 7 36.87 9.19 17.87
C TRP A 7 35.76 8.19 17.50
N CYS A 8 36.12 6.99 17.04
CA CYS A 8 35.17 5.96 16.65
C CYS A 8 34.35 5.43 17.85
N SER A 9 35.00 5.25 19.01
CA SER A 9 34.35 4.79 20.25
C SER A 9 33.33 5.81 20.81
N ARG A 10 33.52 7.11 20.52
CA ARG A 10 32.61 8.19 20.97
C ARG A 10 31.48 8.49 19.98
N GLN A 11 31.72 8.36 18.67
CA GLN A 11 30.72 8.65 17.63
C GLN A 11 29.68 7.55 17.43
N ILE A 12 30.05 6.27 17.58
CA ILE A 12 29.12 5.15 17.35
C ILE A 12 27.92 5.15 18.30
N PRO A 13 28.07 5.39 19.62
CA PRO A 13 26.93 5.53 20.51
C PRO A 13 25.99 6.69 20.14
N GLU A 14 26.54 7.80 19.65
CA GLU A 14 25.74 8.95 19.20
C GLU A 14 24.93 8.60 17.94
N VAL A 15 25.58 7.97 16.95
CA VAL A 15 24.93 7.50 15.72
C VAL A 15 23.84 6.47 16.04
N GLU A 16 24.13 5.49 16.90
CA GLU A 16 23.13 4.51 17.36
C GLU A 16 21.94 5.19 18.05
N GLY A 17 22.19 6.19 18.90
CA GLY A 17 21.15 6.97 19.56
C GLY A 17 20.24 7.69 18.57
N ARG A 18 20.82 8.36 17.56
CA ARG A 18 20.07 9.01 16.47
C ARG A 18 19.28 7.99 15.64
N LEU A 19 19.87 6.84 15.34
CA LEU A 19 19.18 5.77 14.60
C LEU A 19 17.99 5.20 15.39
N ARG A 20 18.10 5.04 16.71
CA ARG A 20 16.97 4.64 17.56
C ARG A 20 15.86 5.68 17.58
N GLN A 21 16.21 6.98 17.65
CA GLN A 21 15.22 8.05 17.55
C GLN A 21 14.48 8.00 16.20
N PHE A 22 15.22 7.83 15.11
CA PHE A 22 14.64 7.66 13.78
C PHE A 22 13.74 6.42 13.70
N GLN A 23 14.17 5.27 14.24
CA GLN A 23 13.35 4.06 14.30
C GLN A 23 12.03 4.29 15.05
N ASN A 24 12.07 4.97 16.18
CA ASN A 24 10.87 5.29 16.95
C ASN A 24 9.93 6.22 16.17
N GLN A 25 10.48 7.22 15.47
CA GLN A 25 9.70 8.10 14.59
C GLN A 25 9.03 7.31 13.46
N VAL A 26 9.77 6.42 12.79
CA VAL A 26 9.24 5.56 11.73
C VAL A 26 8.13 4.65 12.24
N GLN A 27 8.30 4.05 13.44
CA GLN A 27 7.24 3.23 14.03
C GLN A 27 5.99 4.04 14.39
N SER A 28 6.16 5.27 14.91
CA SER A 28 5.05 6.18 15.18
C SER A 28 4.30 6.53 13.90
N ILE A 29 5.02 6.95 12.85
CA ILE A 29 4.45 7.29 11.55
C ILE A 29 3.70 6.09 10.96
N LYS A 30 4.27 4.88 11.06
CA LYS A 30 3.62 3.65 10.60
C LYS A 30 2.30 3.39 11.35
N LEU A 31 2.26 3.61 12.67
CA LEU A 31 1.04 3.45 13.47
C LEU A 31 -0.03 4.47 13.04
N ASP A 32 0.36 5.74 12.88
CA ASP A 32 -0.54 6.80 12.44
C ASP A 32 -1.08 6.54 11.02
N ALA A 33 -0.20 6.09 10.11
CA ALA A 33 -0.58 5.70 8.76
C ALA A 33 -1.56 4.53 8.77
N ALA A 34 -1.35 3.51 9.59
CA ALA A 34 -2.28 2.39 9.73
C ALA A 34 -3.66 2.85 10.25
N ASN A 35 -3.69 3.76 11.22
CA ASN A 35 -4.93 4.34 11.74
C ASN A 35 -5.69 5.15 10.66
N ILE A 36 -4.97 5.94 9.86
CA ILE A 36 -5.55 6.69 8.74
C ILE A 36 -6.10 5.72 7.70
N GLN A 37 -5.30 4.72 7.29
CA GLN A 37 -5.70 3.70 6.32
C GLN A 37 -6.98 2.97 6.76
N GLN A 38 -7.09 2.61 8.04
CA GLN A 38 -8.30 1.95 8.57
C GLN A 38 -9.55 2.84 8.45
N LYS A 39 -9.43 4.14 8.74
CA LYS A 39 -10.54 5.10 8.58
C LYS A 39 -10.93 5.24 7.11
N THR A 40 -9.94 5.36 6.22
CA THR A 40 -10.17 5.46 4.78
C THR A 40 -10.81 4.19 4.21
N LEU A 41 -10.44 3.00 4.71
CA LEU A 41 -11.05 1.73 4.31
C LEU A 41 -12.55 1.70 4.65
N ASN A 42 -12.91 2.08 5.87
CA ASN A 42 -14.31 2.13 6.29
C ASN A 42 -15.12 3.11 5.42
N SER A 43 -14.55 4.29 5.13
CA SER A 43 -15.19 5.28 4.27
C SER A 43 -15.36 4.78 2.84
N LEU A 44 -14.35 4.13 2.26
CA LEU A 44 -14.45 3.60 0.90
C LEU A 44 -15.41 2.41 0.81
N ALA A 45 -15.49 1.57 1.84
CA ALA A 45 -16.47 0.49 1.88
C ALA A 45 -17.91 1.05 1.82
N GLN A 46 -18.16 2.14 2.55
CA GLN A 46 -19.44 2.85 2.50
C GLN A 46 -19.69 3.47 1.12
N GLU A 47 -18.70 4.15 0.53
CA GLU A 47 -18.82 4.75 -0.81
C GLU A 47 -19.08 3.68 -1.87
N ARG A 48 -18.36 2.55 -1.83
CA ARG A 48 -18.54 1.42 -2.74
C ARG A 48 -19.95 0.85 -2.64
N ASN A 49 -20.45 0.66 -1.43
CA ASN A 49 -21.81 0.16 -1.22
C ASN A 49 -22.86 1.16 -1.75
N ALA A 50 -22.74 2.44 -1.38
CA ALA A 50 -23.66 3.48 -1.85
C ALA A 50 -23.66 3.60 -3.38
N HIS A 51 -22.49 3.51 -4.01
CA HIS A 51 -22.36 3.50 -5.46
C HIS A 51 -23.05 2.29 -6.09
N GLN A 52 -22.86 1.09 -5.53
CA GLN A 52 -23.49 -0.13 -6.01
C GLN A 52 -25.02 -0.04 -5.94
N VAL A 53 -25.56 0.40 -4.81
CA VAL A 53 -27.01 0.62 -4.62
C VAL A 53 -27.55 1.65 -5.61
N CYS A 54 -26.80 2.71 -5.89
CA CYS A 54 -27.18 3.71 -6.88
C CYS A 54 -27.28 3.13 -8.30
N LEU A 55 -26.30 2.31 -8.70
CA LEU A 55 -26.32 1.63 -10.00
C LEU A 55 -27.51 0.68 -10.13
N GLU A 56 -27.77 -0.14 -9.10
CA GLU A 56 -28.92 -1.05 -9.06
C GLU A 56 -30.24 -0.29 -9.17
N ARG A 57 -30.37 0.83 -8.44
CA ARG A 57 -31.57 1.65 -8.51
C ARG A 57 -31.77 2.28 -9.90
N LEU A 58 -30.68 2.70 -10.55
CA LEU A 58 -30.73 3.21 -11.93
C LEU A 58 -31.19 2.11 -12.90
N GLU A 59 -30.79 0.86 -12.69
CA GLU A 59 -31.21 -0.29 -13.50
C GLU A 59 -32.70 -0.56 -13.38
N ASP A 60 -33.21 -0.58 -12.15
CA ASP A 60 -34.62 -0.80 -11.89
C ASP A 60 -35.47 0.32 -12.52
N LEU A 61 -35.07 1.58 -12.31
CA LEU A 61 -35.75 2.73 -12.91
C LEU A 61 -35.74 2.69 -14.43
N GLN A 62 -34.63 2.25 -15.04
CA GLN A 62 -34.55 2.12 -16.49
C GLN A 62 -35.47 1.01 -17.01
N ARG A 63 -35.52 -0.14 -16.33
CA ARG A 63 -36.44 -1.24 -16.66
C ARG A 63 -37.89 -0.82 -16.54
N GLU A 64 -38.26 -0.13 -15.46
CA GLU A 64 -39.59 0.44 -15.25
C GLU A 64 -39.96 1.46 -16.34
N ASN A 65 -39.04 2.36 -16.69
CA ASN A 65 -39.26 3.36 -17.74
C ASN A 65 -39.53 2.70 -19.10
N PHE A 66 -38.76 1.66 -19.44
CA PHE A 66 -38.93 0.91 -20.67
C PHE A 66 -40.29 0.20 -20.74
N ALA A 67 -40.69 -0.47 -19.66
CA ALA A 67 -42.00 -1.12 -19.56
C ALA A 67 -43.15 -0.10 -19.73
N LEU A 68 -43.04 1.08 -19.10
CA LEU A 68 -44.03 2.15 -19.22
C LEU A 68 -44.12 2.73 -20.64
N MET A 69 -42.99 2.85 -21.35
CA MET A 69 -42.98 3.31 -22.74
C MET A 69 -43.67 2.31 -23.66
N GLN A 70 -43.43 1.01 -23.47
CA GLN A 70 -44.10 -0.04 -24.24
C GLN A 70 -45.60 -0.10 -23.95
N SER A 71 -46.01 -0.02 -22.68
CA SER A 71 -47.42 -0.08 -22.29
C SER A 71 -48.22 1.10 -22.84
N ARG A 72 -47.70 2.33 -22.73
CA ARG A 72 -48.36 3.54 -23.29
C ARG A 72 -48.56 3.44 -24.80
N TYR A 73 -47.63 2.85 -25.51
CA TYR A 73 -47.77 2.64 -26.95
C TYR A 73 -48.90 1.65 -27.28
N LEU A 74 -48.89 0.48 -26.62
CA LEU A 74 -49.93 -0.54 -26.77
C LEU A 74 -51.34 -0.01 -26.43
N GLU A 75 -51.44 0.87 -25.44
CA GLU A 75 -52.71 1.46 -24.98
C GLU A 75 -53.18 2.67 -25.80
N SER A 76 -52.27 3.42 -26.45
CA SER A 76 -52.67 4.71 -27.06
C SER A 76 -53.44 4.58 -28.39
N GLY A 77 -53.38 3.42 -29.06
CA GLY A 77 -54.00 3.24 -30.38
C GLY A 77 -53.58 4.29 -31.42
N CYS A 78 -52.45 4.98 -31.17
CA CYS A 78 -52.05 6.19 -31.87
C CYS A 78 -51.19 5.84 -33.08
N ASP A 79 -51.71 6.11 -34.28
CA ASP A 79 -51.04 5.91 -35.58
C ASP A 79 -50.04 7.06 -35.87
N ASP A 80 -49.24 7.45 -34.87
CA ASP A 80 -48.23 8.49 -35.00
C ASP A 80 -46.90 7.86 -35.44
N ALA A 81 -46.55 8.07 -36.71
CA ALA A 81 -45.32 7.58 -37.33
C ALA A 81 -44.04 8.02 -36.60
N VAL A 82 -44.08 9.11 -35.82
CA VAL A 82 -42.94 9.54 -34.98
C VAL A 82 -42.81 8.64 -33.74
N TRP A 83 -43.92 8.25 -33.13
CA TRP A 83 -43.94 7.32 -31.99
C TRP A 83 -43.58 5.90 -32.40
N GLN A 84 -44.05 5.45 -33.57
CA GLN A 84 -43.68 4.15 -34.12
C GLN A 84 -42.15 4.00 -34.23
N ARG A 85 -41.47 4.99 -34.83
CA ARG A 85 -40.00 4.97 -34.96
C ARG A 85 -39.27 4.96 -33.62
N LYS A 86 -39.82 5.62 -32.60
CA LYS A 86 -39.23 5.60 -31.24
C LYS A 86 -39.33 4.21 -30.62
N ILE A 87 -40.45 3.53 -30.80
CA ILE A 87 -40.65 2.14 -30.35
C ILE A 87 -39.74 1.19 -31.11
N ASP A 88 -39.64 1.32 -32.43
CA ASP A 88 -38.75 0.48 -33.25
C ASP A 88 -37.26 0.66 -32.86
N ALA A 89 -36.89 1.83 -32.34
CA ALA A 89 -35.54 2.12 -31.85
C ALA A 89 -35.27 1.59 -30.42
N LEU A 90 -36.30 1.22 -29.66
CA LEU A 90 -36.17 0.79 -28.26
C LEU A 90 -35.20 -0.40 -28.05
N PRO A 91 -35.21 -1.48 -28.86
CA PRO A 91 -34.29 -2.59 -28.68
C PRO A 91 -32.81 -2.19 -28.87
N SER A 92 -32.54 -1.30 -29.84
CA SER A 92 -31.20 -0.75 -30.08
C SER A 92 -30.74 0.12 -28.92
N TYR A 93 -31.65 0.93 -28.36
CA TYR A 93 -31.39 1.73 -27.17
C TYR A 93 -31.12 0.87 -25.93
N GLU A 94 -31.93 -0.17 -25.70
CA GLU A 94 -31.73 -1.13 -24.61
C GLU A 94 -30.34 -1.78 -24.70
N THR A 95 -29.96 -2.22 -25.90
CA THR A 95 -28.62 -2.79 -26.15
C THR A 95 -27.50 -1.81 -25.80
N LEU A 96 -27.63 -0.55 -26.24
CA LEU A 96 -26.66 0.51 -25.93
C LEU A 96 -26.59 0.81 -24.43
N TYR A 97 -27.74 0.86 -23.76
CA TYR A 97 -27.81 1.05 -22.32
C TYR A 97 -27.12 -0.09 -21.58
N SER A 98 -27.45 -1.36 -21.89
CA SER A 98 -26.82 -2.52 -21.27
C SER A 98 -25.31 -2.56 -21.51
N PHE A 99 -24.86 -2.22 -22.72
CA PHE A 99 -23.43 -2.08 -23.01
C PHE A 99 -22.78 -1.02 -22.11
N THR A 100 -23.37 0.17 -22.03
CA THR A 100 -22.83 1.30 -21.26
C THR A 100 -22.78 0.95 -19.77
N GLN A 101 -23.83 0.35 -19.26
CA GLN A 101 -23.91 -0.09 -17.88
C GLN A 101 -22.88 -1.17 -17.55
N ASN A 102 -22.69 -2.15 -18.44
CA ASN A 102 -21.64 -3.14 -18.28
C ASN A 102 -20.25 -2.50 -18.27
N ALA A 103 -20.02 -1.48 -19.10
CA ALA A 103 -18.77 -0.71 -19.07
C ALA A 103 -18.61 0.02 -17.72
N VAL A 104 -19.66 0.70 -17.24
CA VAL A 104 -19.66 1.39 -15.95
C VAL A 104 -19.31 0.43 -14.82
N ARG A 105 -19.96 -0.74 -14.73
CA ARG A 105 -19.64 -1.75 -13.69
C ARG A 105 -18.18 -2.19 -13.75
N LYS A 106 -17.66 -2.51 -14.94
CA LYS A 106 -16.25 -2.89 -15.13
C LYS A 106 -15.27 -1.78 -14.72
N PHE A 107 -15.56 -0.53 -15.06
CA PHE A 107 -14.73 0.61 -14.66
C PHE A 107 -14.81 0.87 -13.15
N SER A 108 -15.98 0.69 -12.54
CA SER A 108 -16.13 0.77 -11.08
C SER A 108 -15.32 -0.32 -10.38
N ASP A 109 -15.40 -1.57 -10.84
CA ASP A 109 -14.61 -2.68 -10.28
C ASP A 109 -13.11 -2.44 -10.45
N LEU A 110 -12.68 -1.93 -11.61
CA LEU A 110 -11.30 -1.54 -11.86
C LEU A 110 -10.85 -0.43 -10.90
N LYS A 111 -11.66 0.62 -10.71
CA LYS A 111 -11.38 1.71 -9.74
C LYS A 111 -11.10 1.12 -8.36
N TRP A 112 -11.98 0.26 -7.86
CA TRP A 112 -11.82 -0.33 -6.53
C TRP A 112 -10.59 -1.23 -6.44
N THR A 113 -10.33 -2.04 -7.46
CA THR A 113 -9.14 -2.91 -7.52
C THR A 113 -7.84 -2.09 -7.50
N LEU A 114 -7.79 -0.97 -8.24
CA LEU A 114 -6.62 -0.09 -8.26
C LEU A 114 -6.40 0.59 -6.92
N LEU A 115 -7.46 1.01 -6.24
CA LEU A 115 -7.38 1.60 -4.90
C LEU A 115 -6.87 0.57 -3.87
N ASP A 116 -7.29 -0.68 -3.96
CA ASP A 116 -6.78 -1.74 -3.06
C ASP A 116 -5.29 -2.04 -3.33
N ARG A 117 -4.87 -2.02 -4.60
CA ARG A 117 -3.46 -2.22 -4.96
C ARG A 117 -2.55 -1.07 -4.53
N GLU A 118 -2.99 0.17 -4.73
CA GLU A 118 -2.23 1.36 -4.29
C GLU A 118 -2.00 1.30 -2.78
N ARG A 119 -3.02 0.92 -2.01
CA ARG A 119 -2.90 0.79 -0.56
C ARG A 119 -1.94 -0.30 -0.14
N GLU A 120 -2.01 -1.47 -0.77
CA GLU A 120 -1.11 -2.56 -0.44
C GLU A 120 0.34 -2.18 -0.76
N ALA A 121 0.58 -1.48 -1.87
CA ALA A 121 1.89 -0.92 -2.20
C ALA A 121 2.35 0.09 -1.14
N SER A 122 1.52 1.08 -0.80
CA SER A 122 1.80 2.08 0.24
C SER A 122 2.11 1.44 1.60
N ARG A 123 1.39 0.39 1.99
CA ARG A 123 1.67 -0.38 3.20
C ARG A 123 3.01 -1.12 3.12
N ALA A 124 3.28 -1.80 2.02
CA ALA A 124 4.53 -2.52 1.82
C ALA A 124 5.75 -1.59 1.84
N GLU A 125 5.63 -0.37 1.30
CA GLU A 125 6.66 0.66 1.36
C GLU A 125 6.95 1.09 2.81
N LEU A 126 5.92 1.35 3.62
CA LEU A 126 6.08 1.70 5.03
C LEU A 126 6.71 0.55 5.84
N ASP A 127 6.32 -0.69 5.56
CA ASP A 127 6.90 -1.88 6.18
C ASP A 127 8.38 -2.05 5.82
N LEU A 128 8.74 -1.80 4.56
CA LEU A 128 10.13 -1.81 4.09
C LEU A 128 10.96 -0.75 4.80
N ILE A 129 10.47 0.49 4.90
CA ILE A 129 11.16 1.59 5.60
C ILE A 129 11.36 1.24 7.08
N ALA A 130 10.34 0.68 7.74
CA ALA A 130 10.43 0.23 9.13
C ALA A 130 11.48 -0.88 9.31
N ALA A 131 11.53 -1.85 8.39
CA ALA A 131 12.51 -2.94 8.41
C ALA A 131 13.94 -2.41 8.17
N GLN A 132 14.13 -1.53 7.19
CA GLN A 132 15.42 -0.88 6.91
C GLN A 132 15.91 -0.04 8.09
N SER A 133 15.02 0.72 8.73
CA SER A 133 15.32 1.50 9.93
C SER A 133 15.77 0.61 11.10
N SER A 134 15.06 -0.50 11.35
CA SER A 134 15.46 -1.49 12.35
C SER A 134 16.83 -2.11 12.03
N LEU A 135 17.09 -2.44 10.76
CA LEU A 135 18.35 -3.02 10.32
C LEU A 135 19.53 -2.07 10.59
N LEU A 136 19.38 -0.77 10.34
CA LEU A 136 20.41 0.23 10.64
C LEU A 136 20.76 0.27 12.14
N VAL A 137 19.75 0.21 13.01
CA VAL A 137 19.98 0.15 14.46
C VAL A 137 20.72 -1.13 14.85
N THR A 138 20.31 -2.28 14.33
CA THR A 138 21.01 -3.56 14.57
C THR A 138 22.44 -3.53 14.05
N HIS A 139 22.68 -2.96 12.88
CA HIS A 139 24.03 -2.80 12.33
C HIS A 139 24.91 -1.92 13.22
N ALA A 140 24.42 -0.77 13.68
CA ALA A 140 25.15 0.10 14.59
C ALA A 140 25.49 -0.59 15.92
N GLN A 141 24.56 -1.38 16.46
CA GLN A 141 24.80 -2.20 17.66
C GLN A 141 25.88 -3.26 17.44
N ASN A 142 25.86 -3.94 16.28
CA ASN A 142 26.89 -4.93 15.92
C ASN A 142 28.27 -4.29 15.81
N GLU A 143 28.39 -3.14 15.14
CA GLU A 143 29.67 -2.43 15.03
C GLU A 143 30.22 -2.00 16.40
N ARG A 144 29.34 -1.50 17.29
CA ARG A 144 29.72 -1.21 18.68
C ARG A 144 30.25 -2.45 19.40
N LEU A 145 29.61 -3.61 19.23
CA LEU A 145 30.06 -4.87 19.83
C LEU A 145 31.40 -5.35 19.25
N ARG A 146 31.60 -5.21 17.92
CA ARG A 146 32.87 -5.53 17.26
C ARG A 146 34.03 -4.72 17.81
N ILE A 147 33.83 -3.42 18.05
CA ILE A 147 34.84 -2.56 18.66
C ILE A 147 35.15 -3.01 20.09
N LYS A 148 34.12 -3.24 20.91
CA LYS A 148 34.32 -3.74 22.29
C LYS A 148 35.08 -5.07 22.33
N LEU A 149 34.81 -5.98 21.39
CA LEU A 149 35.53 -7.25 21.23
C LEU A 149 36.97 -7.04 20.73
N GLY A 150 37.20 -6.06 19.86
CA GLY A 150 38.54 -5.65 19.42
C GLY A 150 39.37 -5.01 20.54
N GLU A 151 38.74 -4.22 21.41
CA GLU A 151 39.36 -3.62 22.61
C GLU A 151 39.69 -4.68 23.68
N THR A 152 38.89 -5.76 23.76
CA THR A 152 39.12 -6.89 24.69
C THR A 152 40.05 -7.97 24.15
N ARG A 153 40.46 -7.91 22.86
CA ARG A 153 41.65 -8.62 22.39
C ARG A 153 42.89 -7.99 23.03
N SER A 154 43.12 -8.36 24.28
CA SER A 154 44.37 -8.16 25.00
C SER A 154 45.53 -8.47 24.06
N ARG A 155 46.46 -7.51 23.91
CA ARG A 155 47.81 -7.79 23.42
C ARG A 155 48.28 -9.02 24.18
N ARG A 156 48.56 -10.11 23.46
CA ARG A 156 49.17 -11.33 24.01
C ARG A 156 50.28 -10.87 24.97
N PRO A 157 50.25 -11.26 26.26
CA PRO A 157 51.30 -10.86 27.19
C PRO A 157 52.65 -11.22 26.57
N ALA A 158 53.63 -10.32 26.62
CA ALA A 158 54.98 -10.56 26.10
C ALA A 158 55.69 -11.75 26.80
N SER A 159 55.07 -12.33 27.83
CA SER A 159 55.50 -13.53 28.55
C SER A 159 54.85 -14.84 28.06
N PHE A 160 54.00 -14.82 27.02
CA PHE A 160 53.53 -16.06 26.42
C PHE A 160 54.63 -16.63 25.52
N HIS A 161 55.49 -17.48 26.09
CA HIS A 161 56.54 -18.23 25.41
C HIS A 161 56.02 -19.34 24.47
N GLY A 162 54.78 -19.23 23.97
CA GLY A 162 54.33 -20.11 22.89
C GLY A 162 54.93 -19.62 21.59
N GLU A 163 55.94 -20.32 21.08
CA GLU A 163 56.49 -20.14 19.75
C GLU A 163 55.37 -19.89 18.73
N ASP A 164 55.46 -18.76 18.01
CA ASP A 164 54.61 -18.53 16.86
C ASP A 164 55.04 -19.50 15.76
N LEU A 165 54.22 -20.55 15.54
CA LEU A 165 54.38 -21.56 14.49
C LEU A 165 54.37 -20.97 13.06
N THR A 166 54.17 -19.66 12.91
CA THR A 166 54.22 -18.94 11.64
C THR A 166 55.58 -18.32 11.31
N ASP A 167 56.56 -18.37 12.23
CA ASP A 167 57.91 -17.83 11.99
C ASP A 167 58.89 -18.86 11.39
N ARG A 168 58.37 -20.01 10.91
CA ARG A 168 59.09 -20.85 9.95
C ARG A 168 58.84 -20.32 8.54
N LYS A 169 59.61 -19.29 8.17
CA LYS A 169 59.95 -19.08 6.76
C LYS A 169 61.37 -19.59 6.53
N VAL A 170 61.45 -20.44 5.51
CA VAL A 170 62.67 -20.91 4.82
C VAL A 170 63.59 -19.75 4.48
#